data_AF-A0A1Y1HQD0-F1
#
_entry.id   AF-A0A1Y1HQD0-F1
#
_cell.length_a   1.000
_cell.length_b   1.000
_cell.length_c   1.000
_cell.angle_alpha   90.00
_cell.angle_beta   90.00
_cell.angle_gamma   90.00
#
_symmetry.space_group_name_H-M   'P 1'
#
loop_
_entity.id
_entity.type
_entity.pdbx_description
1 polymer ?
#
loop_
_entity_poly.entity_id
_entity_poly.type
_entity_poly.pdbx_seq_one_letter_code
_entity_poly.pdbx_strand_id
1 'polypeptide(L)'
;MSFSLFKQKGVRTPEDIVRHVRDALRASVEHHDQSSEAETKLRYEKACESLEVLKAALGSDSSVEGAPDAVAEAACREAVPEALIAALPGLDFQGRKLAAAVFAGLLRQPAPPVYLEQHPLLMDQLIAGYAQPPIALFCGSMLRDCARHAGVTREVLSLPSFFRFFEYAQAPSFEVSCDAFTTFKELLTRHPDVTTPFLVAHYTQFFEQYRGLLTSDNYVTKRQSLKFLGELLLARAHVAVLVRYIADVHNLRLLMLLLKDPSKSIQFEAFHVFKVFVAAPHKEPPVLALLCKNKARLLTYLHDFQNDKEDEQFEEEKALLVKEVQQLPEPGPKITNERNAAVD
;
A
#
# COMPACT_ATOMS: atom_id res chain seq x y z
N MET A 1 2.41 0.84 38.48
CA MET A 1 1.49 0.87 39.64
C MET A 1 0.58 2.08 39.43
N SER A 2 -0.70 1.93 39.08
CA SER A 2 -1.75 1.28 39.87
C SER A 2 -2.82 0.62 38.98
N PHE A 3 -2.84 -0.72 38.94
CA PHE A 3 -3.97 -1.51 38.41
C PHE A 3 -5.12 -1.49 39.45
N SER A 4 -5.80 -0.35 39.62
CA SER A 4 -6.81 -0.21 40.67
C SER A 4 -8.23 -0.63 40.24
N LEU A 5 -8.47 -0.82 38.93
CA LEU A 5 -9.78 -1.25 38.39
C LEU A 5 -10.01 -2.78 38.43
N PHE A 6 -9.00 -3.56 38.80
CA PHE A 6 -9.02 -5.04 38.78
C PHE A 6 -9.00 -5.70 40.17
N LYS A 7 -9.23 -4.93 41.23
CA LYS A 7 -9.18 -5.39 42.64
C LYS A 7 -10.45 -6.10 43.17
N GLN A 8 -11.39 -6.51 42.32
CA GLN A 8 -12.51 -7.35 42.78
C GLN A 8 -12.18 -8.84 42.60
N LYS A 9 -12.09 -9.52 43.74
CA LYS A 9 -11.84 -10.96 43.91
C LYS A 9 -12.89 -11.81 43.18
N GLY A 10 -12.53 -12.28 42.00
CA GLY A 10 -13.19 -13.34 41.25
C GLY A 10 -12.33 -13.69 40.04
N VAL A 11 -12.26 -14.96 39.66
CA VAL A 11 -11.68 -15.37 38.37
C VAL A 11 -12.55 -14.70 37.28
N ARG A 12 -12.01 -13.70 36.59
CA ARG A 12 -12.74 -13.02 35.50
C ARG A 12 -12.57 -13.83 34.24
N THR A 13 -13.68 -14.19 33.61
CA THR A 13 -13.67 -14.93 32.35
C THR A 13 -13.14 -14.06 31.19
N PRO A 14 -12.64 -14.65 30.10
CA PRO A 14 -12.31 -13.92 28.88
C PRO A 14 -13.46 -13.00 28.41
N GLU A 15 -14.70 -13.47 28.49
CA GLU A 15 -15.90 -12.71 28.15
C GLU A 15 -16.09 -11.47 29.05
N ASP A 16 -15.86 -11.58 30.36
CA ASP A 16 -16.01 -10.45 31.27
C ASP A 16 -14.99 -9.35 30.99
N ILE A 17 -13.74 -9.74 30.69
CA ILE A 17 -12.67 -8.80 30.32
C ILE A 17 -13.05 -8.07 29.04
N VAL A 18 -13.44 -8.83 28.02
CA VAL A 18 -13.79 -8.29 26.71
C VAL A 18 -14.99 -7.37 26.75
N ARG A 19 -16.07 -7.74 27.46
CA ARG A 19 -17.26 -6.88 27.60
C ARG A 19 -16.91 -5.57 28.28
N HIS A 20 -16.11 -5.63 29.35
CA HIS A 20 -15.66 -4.43 30.04
C HIS A 20 -14.90 -3.49 29.10
N VAL A 21 -13.98 -4.03 28.29
CA VAL A 21 -13.21 -3.25 27.33
C VAL A 21 -14.11 -2.61 26.27
N ARG A 22 -15.02 -3.39 25.69
CA ARG A 22 -15.98 -2.88 24.71
C ARG A 22 -16.81 -1.73 25.27
N ASP A 23 -17.36 -1.90 26.47
CA ASP A 23 -18.23 -0.90 27.09
C ASP A 23 -17.46 0.37 27.43
N ALA A 24 -16.20 0.24 27.89
CA ALA A 24 -15.31 1.38 28.12
C ALA A 24 -14.96 2.13 26.81
N LEU A 25 -14.71 1.39 25.72
CA LEU A 25 -14.46 1.99 24.41
C LEU A 25 -15.69 2.72 23.87
N ARG A 26 -16.88 2.12 23.95
CA ARG A 26 -18.13 2.76 23.51
C ARG A 26 -18.42 4.03 24.30
N ALA A 27 -18.30 3.97 25.62
CA ALA A 27 -18.47 5.14 26.48
C ALA A 27 -17.49 6.28 26.15
N SER A 28 -16.30 5.98 25.60
CA SER A 28 -15.33 7.00 25.17
C SER A 28 -15.74 7.76 23.91
N VAL A 29 -16.65 7.19 23.10
CA VAL A 29 -17.13 7.77 21.83
C VAL A 29 -18.46 8.50 22.00
N GLU A 30 -19.24 8.16 23.02
CA GLU A 30 -20.51 8.80 23.32
C GLU A 30 -20.33 10.29 23.65
N HIS A 31 -20.65 11.14 22.67
CA HIS A 31 -20.74 12.57 22.86
C HIS A 31 -22.01 12.92 23.66
N HIS A 32 -21.84 13.25 24.92
CA HIS A 32 -22.90 13.86 25.72
C HIS A 32 -22.68 15.38 25.79
N ASP A 33 -23.60 16.14 25.20
CA ASP A 33 -23.59 17.62 25.14
C ASP A 33 -23.52 18.31 26.53
N GLN A 34 -23.70 17.56 27.62
CA GLN A 34 -23.67 18.05 29.00
C GLN A 34 -22.50 17.49 29.83
N SER A 35 -21.59 16.69 29.24
CA SER A 35 -20.49 16.11 30.00
C SER A 35 -19.40 17.12 30.33
N SER A 36 -18.97 17.14 31.59
CA SER A 36 -17.84 17.94 32.05
C SER A 36 -16.53 17.44 31.42
N GLU A 37 -15.57 18.34 31.20
CA GLU A 37 -14.21 17.99 30.74
C GLU A 37 -13.57 16.90 31.64
N ALA A 38 -13.83 16.95 32.95
CA ALA A 38 -13.36 15.94 33.90
C ALA A 38 -13.97 14.56 33.68
N GLU A 39 -15.26 14.48 33.30
CA GLU A 39 -15.94 13.21 33.00
C GLU A 39 -15.42 12.59 31.71
N THR A 40 -15.22 13.40 30.69
CA THR A 40 -14.66 12.97 29.40
C THR A 40 -13.25 12.43 29.59
N LYS A 41 -12.41 13.14 30.37
CA LYS A 41 -11.06 12.66 30.70
C LYS A 41 -11.08 11.33 31.46
N LEU A 42 -11.98 11.19 32.44
CA LEU A 42 -12.13 9.93 33.18
C LEU A 42 -12.57 8.76 32.30
N ARG A 43 -13.44 9.00 31.30
CA ARG A 43 -13.84 7.98 30.32
C ARG A 43 -12.65 7.52 29.48
N TYR A 44 -11.80 8.45 29.03
CA TYR A 44 -10.58 8.10 28.30
C TYR A 44 -9.58 7.31 29.15
N GLU A 45 -9.35 7.73 30.40
CA GLU A 45 -8.46 6.99 31.33
C GLU A 45 -8.95 5.55 31.53
N LYS A 46 -10.26 5.36 31.74
CA LYS A 46 -10.86 4.01 31.85
C LYS A 46 -10.72 3.18 30.57
N ALA A 47 -10.89 3.79 29.41
CA ALA A 47 -10.68 3.11 28.13
C ALA A 47 -9.22 2.67 27.97
N CYS A 48 -8.26 3.54 28.27
CA CYS A 48 -6.83 3.22 28.24
C CYS A 48 -6.46 2.09 29.22
N GLU A 49 -6.93 2.15 30.47
CA GLU A 49 -6.71 1.08 31.46
C GLU A 49 -7.30 -0.26 31.00
N SER A 50 -8.49 -0.23 30.39
CA SER A 50 -9.13 -1.43 29.85
C SER A 50 -8.32 -2.02 28.68
N LEU A 51 -7.82 -1.17 27.78
CA LEU A 51 -6.96 -1.58 26.67
C LEU A 51 -5.65 -2.20 27.16
N GLU A 52 -5.04 -1.67 28.23
CA GLU A 52 -3.84 -2.27 28.82
C GLU A 52 -4.10 -3.69 29.34
N VAL A 53 -5.26 -3.93 29.94
CA VAL A 53 -5.65 -5.26 30.39
C VAL A 53 -5.91 -6.21 29.24
N LEU A 54 -6.63 -5.78 28.21
CA LEU A 54 -6.84 -6.63 27.03
C LEU A 54 -5.51 -6.94 26.33
N LYS A 55 -4.63 -5.95 26.20
CA LYS A 55 -3.28 -6.14 25.66
C LYS A 55 -2.48 -7.16 26.47
N ALA A 56 -2.55 -7.11 27.80
CA ALA A 56 -1.88 -8.07 28.67
C ALA A 56 -2.47 -9.48 28.50
N ALA A 57 -3.80 -9.61 28.42
CA ALA A 57 -4.48 -10.88 28.22
C ALA A 57 -4.18 -11.54 26.86
N LEU A 58 -3.90 -10.73 25.83
CA LEU A 58 -3.46 -11.20 24.51
C LEU A 58 -1.94 -11.48 24.42
N GLY A 59 -1.17 -11.11 25.44
CA GLY A 59 0.28 -11.33 25.51
C GLY A 59 0.63 -12.70 26.08
N SER A 60 1.84 -13.18 25.78
CA SER A 60 2.37 -14.46 26.28
C SER A 60 2.72 -14.47 27.78
N ASP A 61 2.57 -13.34 28.46
CA ASP A 61 3.01 -13.08 29.83
C ASP A 61 1.82 -12.85 30.79
N SER A 62 0.63 -13.35 30.42
CA SER A 62 -0.60 -13.07 31.14
C SER A 62 -0.66 -13.87 32.47
N SER A 63 -0.76 -13.14 33.58
CA SER A 63 -1.21 -13.67 34.89
C SER A 63 -2.73 -13.92 34.94
N VAL A 64 -3.38 -13.89 33.77
CA VAL A 64 -4.83 -14.01 33.59
C VAL A 64 -5.12 -15.42 33.11
N GLU A 65 -6.01 -16.14 33.80
CA GLU A 65 -6.47 -17.46 33.37
C GLU A 65 -7.28 -17.35 32.07
N GLY A 66 -6.68 -17.77 30.95
CA GLY A 66 -7.32 -17.84 29.64
C GLY A 66 -6.28 -17.89 28.53
N ALA A 67 -6.43 -18.83 27.58
CA ALA A 67 -5.57 -18.83 26.39
C ALA A 67 -5.81 -17.54 25.59
N PRO A 68 -4.76 -16.88 25.05
CA PRO A 68 -4.90 -15.68 24.21
C PRO A 68 -5.89 -15.85 23.06
N ASP A 69 -5.96 -17.07 22.52
CA ASP A 69 -6.98 -17.57 21.59
C ASP A 69 -8.41 -17.28 22.09
N ALA A 70 -8.77 -17.79 23.27
CA ALA A 70 -10.13 -17.68 23.82
C ALA A 70 -10.52 -16.22 24.09
N VAL A 71 -9.55 -15.39 24.50
CA VAL A 71 -9.74 -13.94 24.67
C VAL A 71 -10.03 -13.27 23.32
N ALA A 72 -9.30 -13.65 22.27
CA ALA A 72 -9.52 -13.11 20.93
C ALA A 72 -10.85 -13.58 20.31
N GLU A 73 -11.25 -14.83 20.54
CA GLU A 73 -12.57 -15.34 20.15
C GLU A 73 -13.70 -14.56 20.83
N ALA A 74 -13.60 -14.36 22.15
CA ALA A 74 -14.55 -13.53 22.89
C ALA A 74 -14.57 -12.10 22.35
N ALA A 75 -13.41 -11.51 22.05
CA ALA A 75 -13.29 -10.16 21.47
C ALA A 75 -14.03 -10.01 20.14
N CYS A 76 -13.96 -11.03 19.28
CA CYS A 76 -14.73 -11.06 18.04
C CYS A 76 -16.23 -11.18 18.31
N ARG A 77 -16.64 -12.08 19.21
CA ARG A 77 -18.06 -12.31 19.56
C ARG A 77 -18.73 -11.05 20.11
N GLU A 78 -18.00 -10.26 20.87
CA GLU A 78 -18.49 -9.03 21.49
C GLU A 78 -18.26 -7.77 20.64
N ALA A 79 -17.78 -7.91 19.39
CA ALA A 79 -17.52 -6.80 18.46
C ALA A 79 -16.53 -5.74 19.00
N VAL A 80 -15.44 -6.21 19.61
CA VAL A 80 -14.34 -5.33 20.04
C VAL A 80 -13.59 -4.70 18.87
N PRO A 81 -13.29 -5.39 17.74
CA PRO A 81 -12.65 -4.74 16.59
C PRO A 81 -13.39 -3.48 16.11
N GLU A 82 -14.71 -3.52 16.03
CA GLU A 82 -15.60 -2.40 15.72
C GLU A 82 -15.44 -1.28 16.74
N ALA A 83 -15.53 -1.61 18.02
CA ALA A 83 -15.41 -0.64 19.10
C ALA A 83 -14.03 0.04 19.13
N LEU A 84 -12.96 -0.70 18.82
CA LEU A 84 -11.61 -0.18 18.72
C LEU A 84 -11.50 0.86 17.60
N ILE A 85 -11.95 0.50 16.38
CA ILE A 85 -11.87 1.37 15.21
C ILE A 85 -12.71 2.63 15.41
N ALA A 86 -13.94 2.47 15.93
CA ALA A 86 -14.84 3.60 16.22
C ALA A 86 -14.28 4.55 17.29
N ALA A 87 -13.51 4.04 18.26
CA ALA A 87 -12.92 4.85 19.33
C ALA A 87 -11.69 5.66 18.92
N LEU A 88 -10.98 5.27 17.85
CA LEU A 88 -9.73 5.92 17.45
C LEU A 88 -9.77 7.46 17.39
N PRO A 89 -10.79 8.11 16.79
CA PRO A 89 -10.84 9.57 16.72
C PRO A 89 -10.90 10.25 18.08
N GLY A 90 -11.63 9.65 19.04
CA GLY A 90 -11.84 10.19 20.38
C GLY A 90 -10.65 9.98 21.33
N LEU A 91 -9.91 8.89 21.17
CA LEU A 91 -8.76 8.58 22.03
C LEU A 91 -7.62 9.60 21.86
N ASP A 92 -6.85 9.80 22.94
CA ASP A 92 -5.60 10.55 22.89
C ASP A 92 -4.48 9.74 22.20
N PHE A 93 -3.29 10.34 22.04
CA PHE A 93 -2.18 9.68 21.35
C PHE A 93 -1.80 8.33 21.98
N GLN A 94 -1.79 8.26 23.32
CA GLN A 94 -1.44 7.03 24.03
C GLN A 94 -2.55 5.98 23.88
N GLY A 95 -3.81 6.37 23.97
CA GLY A 95 -4.97 5.51 23.74
C GLY A 95 -4.99 4.94 22.32
N ARG A 96 -4.73 5.75 21.29
CA ARG A 96 -4.61 5.28 19.90
C ARG A 96 -3.49 4.27 19.71
N LYS A 97 -2.33 4.51 20.35
CA LYS A 97 -1.20 3.56 20.35
C LYS A 97 -1.55 2.24 21.03
N LEU A 98 -2.27 2.28 22.16
CA LEU A 98 -2.76 1.09 22.85
C LEU A 98 -3.80 0.34 22.00
N ALA A 99 -4.75 1.05 21.39
CA ALA A 99 -5.78 0.47 20.53
C ALA A 99 -5.15 -0.27 19.33
N ALA A 100 -4.20 0.36 18.64
CA ALA A 100 -3.46 -0.28 17.54
C ALA A 100 -2.68 -1.52 18.02
N ALA A 101 -2.06 -1.45 19.21
CA ALA A 101 -1.33 -2.59 19.77
C ALA A 101 -2.24 -3.76 20.17
N VAL A 102 -3.43 -3.47 20.72
CA VAL A 102 -4.47 -4.47 21.01
C VAL A 102 -4.95 -5.11 19.71
N PHE A 103 -5.26 -4.31 18.69
CA PHE A 103 -5.69 -4.81 17.38
C PHE A 103 -4.64 -5.73 16.74
N ALA A 104 -3.36 -5.34 16.78
CA ALA A 104 -2.25 -6.19 16.35
C ALA A 104 -2.15 -7.48 17.18
N GLY A 105 -2.42 -7.41 18.49
CA GLY A 105 -2.47 -8.58 19.38
C GLY A 105 -3.59 -9.54 19.02
N LEU A 106 -4.78 -9.03 18.67
CA LEU A 106 -5.91 -9.82 18.19
C LEU A 106 -5.53 -10.55 16.90
N LEU A 107 -4.97 -9.86 15.92
CA LEU A 107 -4.60 -10.45 14.62
C LEU A 107 -3.53 -11.55 14.69
N ARG A 108 -2.80 -11.67 15.80
CA ARG A 108 -1.89 -12.81 16.03
C ARG A 108 -2.62 -14.10 16.39
N GLN A 109 -3.89 -14.02 16.76
CA GLN A 109 -4.71 -15.18 17.10
C GLN A 109 -5.50 -15.67 15.88
N PRO A 110 -5.94 -16.94 15.85
CA PRO A 110 -6.60 -17.52 14.66
C PRO A 110 -7.96 -16.91 14.31
N ALA A 111 -8.76 -16.55 15.31
CA ALA A 111 -10.15 -16.12 15.10
C ALA A 111 -10.30 -14.71 14.46
N PRO A 112 -9.53 -13.67 14.87
CA PRO A 112 -9.75 -12.32 14.36
C PRO A 112 -9.56 -12.13 12.85
N PRO A 113 -8.55 -12.72 12.17
CA PRO A 113 -8.46 -12.63 10.71
C PRO A 113 -9.71 -13.15 10.00
N VAL A 114 -10.23 -14.31 10.41
CA VAL A 114 -11.46 -14.91 9.85
C VAL A 114 -12.67 -14.03 10.12
N TYR A 115 -12.73 -13.42 11.30
CA TYR A 115 -13.77 -12.45 11.64
C TYR A 115 -13.73 -11.23 10.70
N LEU A 116 -12.56 -10.64 10.48
CA LEU A 116 -12.43 -9.46 9.60
C LEU A 116 -12.78 -9.76 8.14
N GLU A 117 -12.53 -10.98 7.66
CA GLU A 117 -12.97 -11.43 6.33
C GLU A 117 -14.49 -11.35 6.16
N GLN A 118 -15.25 -11.50 7.24
CA GLN A 118 -16.71 -11.43 7.25
C GLN A 118 -17.24 -10.01 7.52
N HIS A 119 -16.36 -9.06 7.86
CA HIS A 119 -16.71 -7.69 8.24
C HIS A 119 -15.90 -6.65 7.45
N PRO A 120 -16.00 -6.63 6.11
CA PRO A 120 -15.17 -5.78 5.25
C PRO A 120 -15.35 -4.27 5.50
N LEU A 121 -16.48 -3.86 6.06
CA LEU A 121 -16.75 -2.47 6.46
C LEU A 121 -15.72 -1.92 7.46
N LEU A 122 -15.12 -2.78 8.28
CA LEU A 122 -14.06 -2.37 9.20
C LEU A 122 -12.81 -1.92 8.43
N MET A 123 -12.49 -2.57 7.32
CA MET A 123 -11.35 -2.21 6.48
C MET A 123 -11.64 -0.91 5.73
N ASP A 124 -12.88 -0.71 5.25
CA ASP A 124 -13.32 0.56 4.67
C ASP A 124 -13.14 1.73 5.65
N GLN A 125 -13.50 1.54 6.92
CA GLN A 125 -13.31 2.56 7.97
C GLN A 125 -11.84 2.86 8.22
N LEU A 126 -10.99 1.83 8.30
CA LEU A 126 -9.53 2.02 8.45
C LEU A 126 -8.93 2.77 7.25
N ILE A 127 -9.34 2.44 6.03
CA ILE A 127 -8.88 3.14 4.82
C ILE A 127 -9.33 4.60 4.85
N ALA A 128 -10.61 4.86 5.18
CA ALA A 128 -11.13 6.21 5.33
C ALA A 128 -10.42 7.01 6.44
N GLY A 129 -9.85 6.34 7.43
CA GLY A 129 -9.05 6.93 8.51
C GLY A 129 -7.81 7.70 8.02
N TYR A 130 -7.27 7.40 6.83
CA TYR A 130 -6.19 8.21 6.24
C TYR A 130 -6.60 9.67 5.94
N ALA A 131 -7.91 9.93 5.75
CA ALA A 131 -8.42 11.29 5.59
C ALA A 131 -8.46 12.08 6.92
N GLN A 132 -8.17 11.44 8.05
CA GLN A 132 -8.17 12.05 9.38
C GLN A 132 -6.73 12.08 9.93
N PRO A 133 -6.02 13.23 9.82
CA PRO A 133 -4.61 13.32 10.21
C PRO A 133 -4.25 12.77 11.60
N PRO A 134 -5.07 12.96 12.66
CA PRO A 134 -4.72 12.48 14.00
C PRO A 134 -4.68 10.95 14.17
N ILE A 135 -5.37 10.21 13.27
CA ILE A 135 -5.48 8.75 13.34
C ILE A 135 -4.84 8.02 12.15
N ALA A 136 -4.50 8.74 11.06
CA ALA A 136 -4.05 8.17 9.80
C ALA A 136 -2.94 7.12 9.96
N LEU A 137 -1.88 7.42 10.72
CA LEU A 137 -0.74 6.51 10.93
C LEU A 137 -1.12 5.26 11.75
N PHE A 138 -2.09 5.38 12.65
CA PHE A 138 -2.59 4.25 13.43
C PHE A 138 -3.45 3.33 12.54
N CYS A 139 -4.32 3.91 11.72
CA CYS A 139 -5.08 3.16 10.72
C CYS A 139 -4.17 2.45 9.73
N GLY A 140 -3.10 3.11 9.26
CA GLY A 140 -2.08 2.50 8.42
C GLY A 140 -1.37 1.32 9.07
N SER A 141 -0.97 1.46 10.34
CA SER A 141 -0.39 0.34 11.10
C SER A 141 -1.35 -0.85 11.20
N MET A 142 -2.63 -0.59 11.52
CA MET A 142 -3.65 -1.64 11.65
C MET A 142 -3.91 -2.33 10.30
N LEU A 143 -3.98 -1.58 9.20
CA LEU A 143 -4.13 -2.14 7.85
C LEU A 143 -2.93 -3.00 7.43
N ARG A 144 -1.70 -2.62 7.82
CA ARG A 144 -0.52 -3.46 7.57
C ARG A 144 -0.53 -4.74 8.39
N ASP A 145 -1.07 -4.72 9.62
CA ASP A 145 -1.30 -5.95 10.36
C ASP A 145 -2.37 -6.83 9.70
N CYS A 146 -3.45 -6.24 9.17
CA CYS A 146 -4.43 -6.96 8.34
C CYS A 146 -3.78 -7.58 7.09
N ALA A 147 -2.87 -6.86 6.44
CA ALA A 147 -2.17 -7.31 5.24
C ALA A 147 -1.32 -8.57 5.45
N ARG A 148 -1.06 -8.96 6.71
CA ARG A 148 -0.37 -10.23 7.04
C ARG A 148 -1.21 -11.47 6.74
N HIS A 149 -2.52 -11.30 6.54
CA HIS A 149 -3.48 -12.37 6.34
C HIS A 149 -4.04 -12.29 4.92
N ALA A 150 -3.88 -13.37 4.16
CA ALA A 150 -4.26 -13.41 2.75
C ALA A 150 -5.76 -13.18 2.51
N GLY A 151 -6.62 -13.76 3.34
CA GLY A 151 -8.07 -13.59 3.20
C GLY A 151 -8.52 -12.15 3.51
N VAL A 152 -8.02 -11.54 4.59
CA VAL A 152 -8.29 -10.12 4.87
C VAL A 152 -7.76 -9.21 3.75
N THR A 153 -6.57 -9.51 3.21
CA THR A 153 -6.01 -8.76 2.07
C THR A 153 -6.91 -8.86 0.83
N ARG A 154 -7.50 -10.03 0.57
CA ARG A 154 -8.47 -10.22 -0.52
C ARG A 154 -9.68 -9.32 -0.36
N GLU A 155 -10.25 -9.27 0.86
CA GLU A 155 -11.38 -8.38 1.14
C GLU A 155 -10.98 -6.91 0.96
N VAL A 156 -9.83 -6.48 1.49
CA VAL A 156 -9.32 -5.12 1.32
C VAL A 156 -9.21 -4.73 -0.16
N LEU A 157 -8.62 -5.60 -0.99
CA LEU A 157 -8.45 -5.34 -2.43
C LEU A 157 -9.79 -5.30 -3.19
N SER A 158 -10.82 -5.99 -2.69
CA SER A 158 -12.15 -6.00 -3.31
C SER A 158 -12.95 -4.72 -3.05
N LEU A 159 -12.55 -3.93 -2.04
CA LEU A 159 -13.26 -2.72 -1.65
C LEU A 159 -13.01 -1.58 -2.65
N PRO A 160 -14.05 -0.82 -3.04
CA PRO A 160 -13.87 0.40 -3.83
C PRO A 160 -12.94 1.41 -3.15
N SER A 161 -12.92 1.44 -1.82
CA SER A 161 -12.07 2.33 -1.03
C SER A 161 -10.58 2.02 -1.20
N PHE A 162 -10.18 0.83 -1.64
CA PHE A 162 -8.79 0.51 -1.96
C PHE A 162 -8.17 1.53 -2.94
N PHE A 163 -8.94 1.98 -3.93
CA PHE A 163 -8.46 2.97 -4.89
C PHE A 163 -8.18 4.35 -4.27
N ARG A 164 -8.61 4.61 -3.04
CA ARG A 164 -8.24 5.83 -2.32
C ARG A 164 -6.75 5.88 -1.96
N PHE A 165 -6.04 4.76 -1.96
CA PHE A 165 -4.58 4.78 -1.77
C PHE A 165 -3.85 5.58 -2.86
N PHE A 166 -4.40 5.68 -4.09
CA PHE A 166 -3.83 6.54 -5.13
C PHE A 166 -3.93 8.04 -4.76
N GLU A 167 -4.99 8.43 -4.05
CA GLU A 167 -5.16 9.77 -3.47
C GLU A 167 -4.23 9.95 -2.27
N TYR A 168 -4.26 9.02 -1.30
CA TYR A 168 -3.52 9.13 -0.06
C TYR A 168 -2.00 9.09 -0.26
N ALA A 169 -1.48 8.35 -1.24
CA ALA A 169 -0.07 8.36 -1.62
C ALA A 169 0.41 9.72 -2.18
N GLN A 170 -0.52 10.62 -2.51
CA GLN A 170 -0.28 11.98 -2.98
C GLN A 170 -0.71 13.04 -1.94
N ALA A 171 -1.03 12.62 -0.70
CA ALA A 171 -1.45 13.55 0.34
C ALA A 171 -0.38 14.63 0.60
N PRO A 172 -0.79 15.89 0.89
CA PRO A 172 0.16 16.98 1.19
C PRO A 172 1.04 16.70 2.41
N SER A 173 0.53 15.92 3.37
CA SER A 173 1.30 15.47 4.52
C SER A 173 2.28 14.37 4.09
N PHE A 174 3.57 14.64 4.23
CA PHE A 174 4.64 13.71 3.90
C PHE A 174 4.53 12.41 4.71
N GLU A 175 4.26 12.50 6.01
CA GLU A 175 4.13 11.31 6.88
C GLU A 175 2.95 10.44 6.43
N VAL A 176 1.80 11.06 6.14
CA VAL A 176 0.58 10.35 5.71
C VAL A 176 0.79 9.71 4.34
N SER A 177 1.36 10.43 3.37
CA SER A 177 1.60 9.91 2.03
C SER A 177 2.62 8.76 2.01
N CYS A 178 3.72 8.87 2.77
CA CYS A 178 4.69 7.79 2.92
C CYS A 178 4.10 6.55 3.57
N ASP A 179 3.32 6.73 4.64
CA ASP A 179 2.67 5.61 5.33
C ASP A 179 1.61 4.94 4.44
N ALA A 180 0.77 5.73 3.75
CA ALA A 180 -0.22 5.23 2.80
C ALA A 180 0.44 4.45 1.65
N PHE A 181 1.53 4.96 1.09
CA PHE A 181 2.26 4.26 0.03
C PHE A 181 2.88 2.95 0.53
N THR A 182 3.37 2.91 1.77
CA THR A 182 3.91 1.69 2.39
C THR A 182 2.81 0.63 2.55
N THR A 183 1.64 1.02 3.06
CA THR A 183 0.48 0.14 3.19
C THR A 183 -0.01 -0.36 1.83
N PHE A 184 -0.11 0.55 0.84
CA PHE A 184 -0.49 0.20 -0.54
C PHE A 184 0.45 -0.83 -1.16
N LYS A 185 1.77 -0.63 -1.00
CA LYS A 185 2.79 -1.57 -1.48
C LYS A 185 2.69 -2.92 -0.78
N GLU A 186 2.53 -2.95 0.55
CA GLU A 186 2.39 -4.20 1.31
C GLU A 186 1.17 -5.01 0.86
N LEU A 187 0.01 -4.36 0.73
CA LEU A 187 -1.23 -4.99 0.24
C LEU A 187 -1.06 -5.61 -1.15
N LEU A 188 -0.26 -5.00 -2.03
CA LEU A 188 -0.05 -5.45 -3.41
C LEU A 188 1.06 -6.50 -3.58
N THR A 189 1.93 -6.68 -2.60
CA THR A 189 3.13 -7.52 -2.76
C THR A 189 3.18 -8.72 -1.82
N ARG A 190 2.47 -8.67 -0.69
CA ARG A 190 2.63 -9.66 0.37
C ARG A 190 2.04 -11.04 0.03
N HIS A 191 0.93 -11.07 -0.70
CA HIS A 191 0.19 -12.29 -1.06
C HIS A 191 0.00 -12.38 -2.58
N PRO A 192 1.02 -12.83 -3.34
CA PRO A 192 0.96 -12.83 -4.80
C PRO A 192 -0.17 -13.68 -5.41
N ASP A 193 -0.62 -14.71 -4.68
CA ASP A 193 -1.77 -15.56 -5.01
C ASP A 193 -3.11 -14.80 -4.98
N VAL A 194 -3.19 -13.75 -4.16
CA VAL A 194 -4.36 -12.86 -4.07
C VAL A 194 -4.21 -11.64 -4.97
N THR A 195 -3.02 -11.04 -5.01
CA THR A 195 -2.80 -9.77 -5.71
C THR A 195 -2.72 -9.94 -7.22
N THR A 196 -2.20 -11.07 -7.72
CA THR A 196 -2.13 -11.33 -9.17
C THR A 196 -3.53 -11.40 -9.82
N PRO A 197 -4.48 -12.22 -9.31
CA PRO A 197 -5.84 -12.22 -9.86
C PRO A 197 -6.50 -10.84 -9.82
N PHE A 198 -6.33 -10.09 -8.73
CA PHE A 198 -6.82 -8.72 -8.61
C PHE A 198 -6.25 -7.80 -9.71
N LEU A 199 -4.92 -7.75 -9.86
CA LEU A 199 -4.27 -6.89 -10.85
C LEU A 199 -4.64 -7.26 -12.29
N VAL A 200 -4.86 -8.54 -12.57
CA VAL A 200 -5.32 -9.01 -13.89
C VAL A 200 -6.76 -8.57 -14.15
N ALA A 201 -7.66 -8.77 -13.19
CA ALA A 201 -9.08 -8.44 -13.31
C ALA A 201 -9.32 -6.91 -13.39
N HIS A 202 -8.57 -6.13 -12.61
CA HIS A 202 -8.73 -4.68 -12.51
C HIS A 202 -7.66 -3.89 -13.27
N TYR A 203 -6.92 -4.54 -14.18
CA TYR A 203 -5.75 -3.98 -14.85
C TYR A 203 -5.96 -2.56 -15.39
N THR A 204 -7.03 -2.34 -16.16
CA THR A 204 -7.28 -1.05 -16.82
C THR A 204 -7.48 0.05 -15.79
N GLN A 205 -8.40 -0.14 -14.84
CA GLN A 205 -8.69 0.82 -13.78
C GLN A 205 -7.45 1.09 -12.91
N PHE A 206 -6.72 0.04 -12.55
CA PHE A 206 -5.53 0.14 -11.71
C PHE A 206 -4.43 0.96 -12.39
N PHE A 207 -4.03 0.61 -13.62
CA PHE A 207 -2.93 1.29 -14.29
C PHE A 207 -3.30 2.68 -14.82
N GLU A 208 -4.57 2.97 -15.06
CA GLU A 208 -5.03 4.33 -15.33
C GLU A 208 -4.80 5.25 -14.13
N GLN A 209 -5.13 4.81 -12.91
CA GLN A 209 -4.82 5.58 -11.70
C GLN A 209 -3.32 5.60 -11.38
N TYR A 210 -2.63 4.47 -11.58
CA TYR A 210 -1.19 4.37 -11.36
C TYR A 210 -0.40 5.35 -12.25
N ARG A 211 -0.87 5.59 -13.48
CA ARG A 211 -0.30 6.61 -14.37
C ARG A 211 -0.27 7.99 -13.70
N GLY A 212 -1.31 8.35 -12.93
CA GLY A 212 -1.34 9.59 -12.16
C GLY A 212 -0.17 9.71 -11.20
N LEU A 213 0.20 8.63 -10.51
CA LEU A 213 1.36 8.60 -9.61
C LEU A 213 2.69 8.79 -10.37
N LEU A 214 2.82 8.19 -11.55
CA LEU A 214 4.02 8.30 -12.40
C LEU A 214 4.18 9.70 -13.02
N THR A 215 3.09 10.47 -13.11
CA THR A 215 3.09 11.84 -13.62
C THR A 215 2.92 12.89 -12.53
N SER A 216 2.93 12.50 -11.26
CA SER A 216 2.77 13.40 -10.11
C SER A 216 3.85 14.49 -10.09
N ASP A 217 3.49 15.72 -9.74
CA ASP A 217 4.45 16.81 -9.53
C ASP A 217 5.27 16.62 -8.24
N ASN A 218 4.77 15.83 -7.29
CA ASN A 218 5.52 15.44 -6.09
C ASN A 218 6.65 14.46 -6.49
N TYR A 219 7.90 14.92 -6.37
CA TYR A 219 9.10 14.15 -6.66
C TYR A 219 9.16 12.81 -5.92
N VAL A 220 8.82 12.79 -4.62
CA VAL A 220 8.89 11.58 -3.80
C VAL A 220 7.86 10.56 -4.29
N THR A 221 6.61 10.98 -4.48
CA THR A 221 5.56 10.11 -4.99
C THR A 221 5.92 9.55 -6.37
N LYS A 222 6.36 10.41 -7.30
CA LYS A 222 6.79 9.99 -8.65
C LYS A 222 7.90 8.96 -8.57
N ARG A 223 8.95 9.22 -7.79
CA ARG A 223 10.10 8.32 -7.66
C ARG A 223 9.72 6.98 -7.06
N GLN A 224 9.02 6.98 -5.92
CA GLN A 224 8.67 5.75 -5.22
C GLN A 224 7.69 4.91 -6.04
N SER A 225 6.76 5.54 -6.76
CA SER A 225 5.82 4.84 -7.65
C SER A 225 6.55 4.23 -8.83
N LEU A 226 7.52 4.91 -9.42
CA LEU A 226 8.28 4.35 -10.54
C LEU A 226 9.18 3.18 -10.11
N LYS A 227 9.83 3.30 -8.94
CA LYS A 227 10.58 2.20 -8.33
C LYS A 227 9.67 1.00 -8.07
N PHE A 228 8.53 1.23 -7.42
CA PHE A 228 7.60 0.18 -7.08
C PHE A 228 6.98 -0.49 -8.33
N LEU A 229 6.72 0.27 -9.40
CA LEU A 229 6.29 -0.29 -10.67
C LEU A 229 7.28 -1.32 -11.21
N GLY A 230 8.58 -1.02 -11.15
CA GLY A 230 9.63 -1.97 -11.54
C GLY A 230 9.58 -3.25 -10.71
N GLU A 231 9.50 -3.13 -9.39
CA GLU A 231 9.39 -4.27 -8.47
C GLU A 231 8.12 -5.10 -8.74
N LEU A 232 6.98 -4.44 -8.96
CA LEU A 232 5.69 -5.09 -9.22
C LEU A 232 5.71 -5.86 -10.54
N LEU A 233 6.20 -5.26 -11.62
CA LEU A 233 6.22 -5.90 -12.94
C LEU A 233 7.25 -7.03 -13.02
N LEU A 234 8.37 -6.94 -12.30
CA LEU A 234 9.42 -7.96 -12.31
C LEU A 234 9.15 -9.13 -11.35
N ALA A 235 8.12 -9.05 -10.51
CA ALA A 235 7.73 -10.16 -9.65
C ALA A 235 7.26 -11.36 -10.47
N ARG A 236 7.81 -12.56 -10.19
CA ARG A 236 7.50 -13.81 -10.92
C ARG A 236 6.00 -14.14 -10.96
N ALA A 237 5.26 -13.80 -9.92
CA ALA A 237 3.82 -14.02 -9.87
C ALA A 237 3.04 -13.11 -10.85
N HIS A 238 3.58 -11.95 -11.20
CA HIS A 238 2.90 -10.91 -11.98
C HIS A 238 3.24 -10.95 -13.48
N VAL A 239 3.74 -12.07 -14.01
CA VAL A 239 4.11 -12.19 -15.44
C VAL A 239 2.95 -11.86 -16.37
N ALA A 240 1.71 -12.25 -16.06
CA ALA A 240 0.54 -11.90 -16.87
C ALA A 240 0.31 -10.37 -16.93
N VAL A 241 0.56 -9.68 -15.81
CA VAL A 241 0.46 -8.22 -15.71
C VAL A 241 1.60 -7.58 -16.50
N LEU A 242 2.83 -8.08 -16.35
CA LEU A 242 4.00 -7.62 -17.08
C LEU A 242 3.80 -7.70 -18.60
N VAL A 243 3.39 -8.87 -19.10
CA VAL A 243 3.17 -9.10 -20.54
C VAL A 243 2.17 -8.10 -21.10
N ARG A 244 1.07 -7.84 -20.37
CA ARG A 244 0.07 -6.84 -20.77
C ARG A 244 0.62 -5.41 -20.70
N TYR A 245 1.47 -5.10 -19.71
CA TYR A 245 2.08 -3.78 -19.56
C TYR A 245 3.06 -3.43 -20.67
N ILE A 246 3.91 -4.37 -21.04
CA ILE A 246 4.94 -4.16 -22.08
C ILE A 246 4.40 -4.19 -23.51
N ALA A 247 3.18 -4.72 -23.69
CA ALA A 247 2.47 -4.72 -24.97
C ALA A 247 1.91 -3.34 -25.34
N ASP A 248 1.77 -2.41 -24.39
CA ASP A 248 1.15 -1.10 -24.63
C ASP A 248 2.20 -0.01 -24.97
N VAL A 249 2.07 0.54 -26.18
CA VAL A 249 2.92 1.63 -26.67
C VAL A 249 2.79 2.93 -25.86
N HIS A 250 1.66 3.17 -25.19
CA HIS A 250 1.47 4.34 -24.32
C HIS A 250 2.33 4.26 -23.06
N ASN A 251 2.49 3.05 -22.51
CA ASN A 251 3.37 2.79 -21.37
C ASN A 251 4.84 2.99 -21.78
N LEU A 252 5.23 2.47 -22.93
CA LEU A 252 6.58 2.71 -23.47
C LEU A 252 6.84 4.22 -23.66
N ARG A 253 5.90 4.95 -24.27
CA ARG A 253 6.03 6.40 -24.49
C ARG A 253 6.19 7.16 -23.18
N LEU A 254 5.42 6.80 -22.15
CA LEU A 254 5.54 7.40 -20.82
C LEU A 254 6.93 7.17 -20.22
N LEU A 255 7.43 5.94 -20.25
CA LEU A 255 8.76 5.61 -19.72
C LEU A 255 9.88 6.32 -20.49
N MET A 256 9.78 6.41 -21.81
CA MET A 256 10.74 7.17 -22.64
C MET A 256 10.72 8.67 -22.33
N LEU A 257 9.58 9.22 -21.88
CA LEU A 257 9.52 10.60 -21.37
C LEU A 257 10.20 10.72 -20.00
N LEU A 258 9.98 9.75 -19.10
CA LEU A 258 10.59 9.73 -17.77
C LEU A 258 12.11 9.51 -17.80
N LEU A 259 12.65 8.81 -18.82
CA LEU A 259 14.09 8.76 -19.11
C LEU A 259 14.69 10.14 -19.38
N LYS A 260 13.87 11.14 -19.70
CA LYS A 260 14.29 12.52 -19.94
C LYS A 260 13.87 13.47 -18.81
N ASP A 261 13.38 12.95 -17.68
CA ASP A 261 13.04 13.77 -16.51
C ASP A 261 14.28 14.51 -16.01
N PRO A 262 14.18 15.76 -15.51
CA PRO A 262 15.34 16.50 -15.00
C PRO A 262 16.07 15.80 -13.85
N SER A 263 15.40 14.91 -13.11
CA SER A 263 16.01 14.17 -12.01
C SER A 263 16.69 12.89 -12.47
N LYS A 264 18.03 12.79 -12.31
CA LYS A 264 18.79 11.55 -12.53
C LYS A 264 18.17 10.35 -11.79
N SER A 265 17.69 10.55 -10.57
CA SER A 265 17.04 9.47 -9.80
C SER A 265 15.76 8.95 -10.47
N ILE A 266 14.93 9.82 -11.05
CA ILE A 266 13.73 9.39 -11.79
C ILE A 266 14.13 8.65 -13.06
N GLN A 267 15.10 9.18 -13.81
CA GLN A 267 15.58 8.52 -15.03
C GLN A 267 16.09 7.10 -14.74
N PHE A 268 16.77 6.91 -13.60
CA PHE A 268 17.31 5.61 -13.19
C PHE A 268 16.19 4.59 -12.89
N GLU A 269 15.17 4.98 -12.14
CA GLU A 269 14.01 4.09 -11.91
C GLU A 269 13.25 3.84 -13.23
N ALA A 270 13.14 4.84 -14.12
CA ALA A 270 12.53 4.69 -15.44
C ALA A 270 13.28 3.66 -16.31
N PHE A 271 14.61 3.65 -16.24
CA PHE A 271 15.46 2.70 -16.94
C PHE A 271 15.14 1.25 -16.54
N HIS A 272 14.96 0.96 -15.26
CA HIS A 272 14.65 -0.39 -14.79
C HIS A 272 13.31 -0.93 -15.29
N VAL A 273 12.34 -0.06 -15.59
CA VAL A 273 11.08 -0.47 -16.22
C VAL A 273 11.22 -0.51 -17.75
N PHE A 274 11.89 0.49 -18.34
CA PHE A 274 12.13 0.56 -19.78
C PHE A 274 12.90 -0.64 -20.32
N LYS A 275 13.91 -1.14 -19.59
CA LYS A 275 14.72 -2.29 -20.03
C LYS A 275 13.87 -3.52 -20.36
N VAL A 276 12.75 -3.70 -19.65
CA VAL A 276 11.86 -4.86 -19.85
C VAL A 276 11.10 -4.79 -21.17
N PHE A 277 10.80 -3.60 -21.69
CA PHE A 277 10.21 -3.44 -23.03
C PHE A 277 11.19 -3.84 -24.14
N VAL A 278 12.47 -3.50 -23.96
CA VAL A 278 13.52 -3.81 -24.94
C VAL A 278 13.93 -5.27 -24.85
N ALA A 279 14.04 -5.84 -23.65
CA ALA A 279 14.37 -7.25 -23.42
C ALA A 279 13.21 -8.20 -23.74
N ALA A 280 12.00 -7.69 -24.04
CA ALA A 280 10.86 -8.51 -24.40
C ALA A 280 11.17 -9.39 -25.63
N PRO A 281 11.04 -10.74 -25.55
CA PRO A 281 11.32 -11.63 -26.67
C PRO A 281 10.44 -11.37 -27.89
N HIS A 282 9.17 -11.01 -27.64
CA HIS A 282 8.21 -10.63 -28.65
C HIS A 282 7.68 -9.24 -28.30
N LYS A 283 7.83 -8.30 -29.25
CA LYS A 283 7.41 -6.91 -29.10
C LYS A 283 6.19 -6.68 -29.97
N GLU A 284 5.12 -6.15 -29.39
CA GLU A 284 3.92 -5.79 -30.15
C GLU A 284 4.27 -4.78 -31.26
N PRO A 285 3.63 -4.84 -32.46
CA PRO A 285 4.01 -3.99 -33.59
C PRO A 285 4.09 -2.49 -33.27
N PRO A 286 3.15 -1.89 -32.50
CA PRO A 286 3.25 -0.48 -32.10
C PRO A 286 4.46 -0.17 -31.21
N VAL A 287 4.84 -1.09 -30.33
CA VAL A 287 5.99 -0.99 -29.43
C VAL A 287 7.28 -1.09 -30.23
N LEU A 288 7.39 -2.10 -31.10
CA LEU A 288 8.55 -2.29 -31.99
C LEU A 288 8.75 -1.07 -32.90
N ALA A 289 7.69 -0.58 -33.53
CA ALA A 289 7.75 0.59 -34.39
C ALA A 289 8.26 1.84 -33.64
N LEU A 290 7.81 2.05 -32.40
CA LEU A 290 8.27 3.18 -31.58
C LEU A 290 9.75 3.06 -31.21
N LEU A 291 10.23 1.86 -30.87
CA LEU A 291 11.65 1.61 -30.58
C LEU A 291 12.51 1.81 -31.84
N CYS A 292 12.13 1.24 -32.99
CA CYS A 292 12.87 1.39 -34.26
C CYS A 292 12.95 2.86 -34.69
N LYS A 293 11.84 3.60 -34.59
CA LYS A 293 11.78 5.04 -34.89
C LYS A 293 12.77 5.86 -34.05
N ASN A 294 13.09 5.42 -32.84
CA ASN A 294 13.98 6.12 -31.92
C ASN A 294 15.35 5.43 -31.75
N LYS A 295 15.65 4.38 -32.54
CA LYS A 295 16.85 3.53 -32.40
C LYS A 295 18.14 4.35 -32.23
N ALA A 296 18.45 5.22 -33.18
CA ALA A 296 19.68 6.04 -33.14
C ALA A 296 19.77 6.91 -31.87
N ARG A 297 18.66 7.57 -31.50
CA ARG A 297 18.62 8.44 -30.31
C ARG A 297 18.74 7.65 -29.01
N LEU A 298 18.15 6.46 -28.96
CA LEU A 298 18.26 5.54 -27.82
C LEU A 298 19.70 5.08 -27.64
N LEU A 299 20.40 4.71 -28.72
CA LEU A 299 21.80 4.30 -28.64
C LEU A 299 22.70 5.41 -28.11
N THR A 300 22.55 6.63 -28.63
CA THR A 300 23.29 7.80 -28.13
C THR A 300 22.99 8.04 -26.65
N TYR A 301 21.71 8.06 -26.28
CA TYR A 301 21.30 8.28 -24.89
C TYR A 301 21.87 7.21 -23.96
N LEU A 302 21.72 5.93 -24.31
CA LEU A 302 22.15 4.83 -23.46
C LEU A 302 23.65 4.84 -23.23
N HIS A 303 24.47 5.15 -24.25
CA HIS A 303 25.92 5.23 -24.11
C HIS A 303 26.35 6.22 -23.02
N ASP A 304 25.70 7.38 -22.95
CA ASP A 304 26.04 8.46 -22.02
C ASP A 304 25.20 8.40 -20.72
N PHE A 305 24.29 7.43 -20.59
CA PHE A 305 23.36 7.35 -19.47
C PHE A 305 24.07 6.96 -18.17
N GLN A 306 24.18 7.92 -17.24
CA GLN A 306 24.62 7.76 -15.84
C GLN A 306 25.92 6.95 -15.63
N ASN A 307 26.94 7.19 -16.48
CA ASN A 307 28.28 6.59 -16.36
C ASN A 307 29.03 6.95 -15.06
N ASP A 308 28.48 7.88 -14.26
CA ASP A 308 29.03 8.28 -12.97
C ASP A 308 28.73 7.28 -11.83
N LYS A 309 27.97 6.20 -12.10
CA LYS A 309 27.66 5.17 -11.11
C LYS A 309 28.67 4.02 -11.14
N GLU A 310 29.28 3.74 -9.99
CA GLU A 310 30.11 2.54 -9.77
C GLU A 310 29.23 1.33 -9.41
N ASP A 311 28.41 0.88 -10.36
CA ASP A 311 27.51 -0.27 -10.21
C ASP A 311 27.71 -1.24 -11.39
N GLU A 312 28.46 -2.31 -11.16
CA GLU A 312 28.81 -3.30 -12.19
C GLU A 312 27.56 -3.95 -12.82
N GLN A 313 26.53 -4.24 -12.00
CA GLN A 313 25.29 -4.83 -12.50
C GLN A 313 24.57 -3.87 -13.44
N PHE A 314 24.53 -2.58 -13.09
CA PHE A 314 23.92 -1.57 -13.95
C PHE A 314 24.65 -1.43 -15.30
N GLU A 315 25.99 -1.43 -15.29
CA GLU A 315 26.78 -1.35 -16.53
C GLU A 315 26.57 -2.58 -17.43
N GLU A 316 26.46 -3.79 -16.85
CA GLU A 316 26.10 -5.00 -17.58
C GLU A 316 24.70 -4.91 -18.19
N GLU A 317 23.69 -4.50 -17.40
CA GLU A 317 22.31 -4.32 -17.88
C GLU A 317 22.24 -3.31 -19.02
N LYS A 318 22.98 -2.22 -18.91
CA LYS A 318 23.08 -1.17 -19.94
C LYS A 318 23.76 -1.70 -21.20
N ALA A 319 24.87 -2.42 -21.08
CA ALA A 319 25.57 -3.00 -22.23
C ALA A 319 24.70 -4.03 -22.98
N LEU A 320 23.95 -4.87 -22.24
CA LEU A 320 22.96 -5.78 -22.82
C LEU A 320 21.86 -5.00 -23.55
N LEU A 321 21.33 -3.95 -22.93
CA LEU A 321 20.29 -3.13 -23.52
C LEU A 321 20.75 -2.44 -24.82
N VAL A 322 21.98 -1.95 -24.86
CA VAL A 322 22.58 -1.37 -26.07
C VAL A 322 22.63 -2.42 -27.19
N LYS A 323 23.06 -3.65 -26.91
CA LYS A 323 23.09 -4.75 -27.89
C LYS A 323 21.69 -5.06 -28.43
N GLU A 324 20.69 -5.15 -27.56
CA GLU A 324 19.29 -5.39 -27.96
C GLU A 324 18.75 -4.26 -28.85
N VAL A 325 19.02 -3.00 -28.52
CA VAL A 325 18.60 -1.86 -29.35
C VAL A 325 19.32 -1.86 -30.71
N GLN A 326 20.59 -2.25 -30.77
CA GLN A 326 21.34 -2.35 -32.04
C GLN A 326 20.74 -3.39 -32.99
N GLN A 327 20.22 -4.49 -32.46
CA GLN A 327 19.59 -5.56 -33.23
C GLN A 327 18.19 -5.23 -33.74
N LEU A 328 17.58 -4.14 -33.27
CA LEU A 328 16.30 -3.68 -33.81
C LEU A 328 16.40 -3.36 -35.31
N PRO A 329 15.35 -3.60 -36.10
CA PRO A 329 15.30 -3.19 -37.49
C PRO A 329 15.60 -1.69 -37.68
N GLU A 330 16.23 -1.34 -38.80
CA GLU A 330 16.36 0.06 -39.17
C GLU A 330 14.97 0.68 -39.40
N PRO A 331 14.75 1.95 -38.99
CA PRO A 331 13.52 2.63 -39.30
C PRO A 331 13.35 2.66 -40.82
N GLY A 332 12.19 2.23 -41.31
CA GLY A 332 11.87 2.30 -42.73
C GLY A 332 12.07 3.72 -43.29
N PRO A 333 12.36 3.87 -44.59
CA PRO A 333 12.66 5.16 -45.18
C PRO A 333 11.56 6.17 -44.83
N LYS A 334 11.96 7.33 -44.31
CA LYS A 334 11.03 8.45 -44.14
C LYS A 334 10.48 8.76 -45.52
N ILE A 335 9.18 8.55 -45.74
CA ILE A 335 8.50 9.09 -46.91
C ILE A 335 8.51 10.61 -46.71
N THR A 336 9.57 11.26 -47.16
CA THR A 336 9.58 12.70 -47.38
C THR A 336 8.54 12.93 -48.47
N ASN A 337 7.41 13.55 -48.10
CA ASN A 337 6.48 14.10 -49.08
C ASN A 337 7.17 15.26 -49.79
N GLU A 338 8.08 14.95 -50.72
CA GLU A 338 8.51 15.83 -51.80
C GLU A 338 7.40 15.84 -52.86
N ARG A 339 6.26 16.39 -52.48
CA ARG A 339 5.21 16.83 -53.41
C ARG A 339 4.83 18.22 -52.96
N ASN A 340 5.67 19.21 -53.32
CA ASN A 340 5.32 20.63 -53.48
C ASN A 340 6.52 21.44 -54.02
N ALA A 341 7.25 20.88 -54.98
CA ALA A 341 8.26 21.62 -55.74
C ALA A 341 8.12 21.28 -57.24
N ALA A 342 6.91 21.46 -57.78
CA ALA A 342 6.64 21.53 -59.21
C ALA A 342 5.15 21.87 -59.43
N VAL A 343 4.74 23.11 -59.14
CA VAL A 343 3.67 23.78 -59.88
C VAL A 343 4.05 25.26 -59.92
N ASP A 344 4.54 25.65 -61.10
CA ASP A 344 4.59 26.97 -61.76
C ASP A 344 5.10 28.22 -61.02
#